data_AF-A0A6P0YXZ6-F1
#
_entry.id   AF-A0A6P0YXZ6-F1
#
_cell.length_a   1.000
_cell.length_b   1.000
_cell.length_c   1.000
_cell.angle_alpha   90.00
_cell.angle_beta   90.00
_cell.angle_gamma   90.00
#
_symmetry.space_group_name_H-M   'P 1'
#
loop_
_entity.id
_entity.type
_entity.pdbx_description
1 polymer ?
#
loop_
_entity_poly.entity_id
_entity_poly.type
_entity_poly.pdbx_seq_one_letter_code
_entity_poly.pdbx_strand_id
1 'polypeptide(L)'
;MVIVISPGFHPSALTDDFLHGLKPLMSKVLVPPREQCPAYSPRHLLTFLHEQCHFAHSKRDSYSKRNSQRFSQPPLLLIGFSAGVVSSIGVARQWHAQGGIVKALIAIDGWGVPLYGDFPIHRMSHDPWTHYSSHLLGGTHESFYAEPSVGHLEIWRSPQTTVGISTPASTVLSKSCLSTRPYATTAAQFLRHLLQQYGELDDSAP
;
A
#
# COMPACT_ATOMS: atom_id res chain seq x y z
N MET A 1 -10.95 -2.78 -8.97
CA MET A 1 -9.83 -2.82 -8.02
C MET A 1 -10.10 -1.85 -6.88
N VAL A 2 -9.45 -2.06 -5.74
CA VAL A 2 -9.52 -1.17 -4.58
C VAL A 2 -8.12 -0.89 -4.04
N ILE A 3 -7.79 0.38 -3.82
CA ILE A 3 -6.64 0.80 -3.01
C ILE A 3 -7.10 0.93 -1.56
N VAL A 4 -6.44 0.23 -0.65
CA VAL A 4 -6.77 0.24 0.77
C VAL A 4 -5.68 0.99 1.52
N ILE A 5 -6.04 2.09 2.17
CA ILE A 5 -5.12 2.88 2.99
C ILE A 5 -5.30 2.48 4.45
N SER A 6 -4.27 1.93 5.07
CA SER A 6 -4.24 1.64 6.50
C SER A 6 -3.30 2.62 7.20
N PRO A 7 -3.83 3.74 7.75
CA PRO A 7 -3.01 4.74 8.42
C PRO A 7 -2.48 4.24 9.77
N GLY A 8 -1.51 4.97 10.32
CA GLY A 8 -0.96 4.74 11.65
C GLY A 8 -1.76 5.44 12.75
N PHE A 9 -1.11 5.65 13.89
CA PHE A 9 -1.71 6.39 15.01
C PHE A 9 -1.57 7.90 14.86
N HIS A 10 -2.44 8.54 14.07
CA HIS A 10 -2.42 10.00 13.88
C HIS A 10 -3.79 10.58 13.43
N PRO A 11 -4.01 11.90 13.53
CA PRO A 11 -5.24 12.54 13.04
C PRO A 11 -5.53 12.21 11.58
N SER A 12 -6.82 12.11 11.21
CA SER A 12 -7.25 11.78 9.84
C SER A 12 -6.80 12.80 8.81
N ALA A 13 -6.68 14.08 9.20
CA ALA A 13 -6.20 15.16 8.35
C ALA A 13 -4.85 14.85 7.68
N LEU A 14 -3.96 14.11 8.36
CA LEU A 14 -2.67 13.73 7.75
C LEU A 14 -2.84 12.69 6.64
N THR A 15 -3.85 11.83 6.71
CA THR A 15 -4.22 10.93 5.60
C THR A 15 -4.83 11.71 4.45
N ASP A 16 -5.58 12.78 4.73
CA ASP A 16 -6.14 13.65 3.68
C ASP A 16 -5.03 14.39 2.94
N ASP A 17 -4.04 14.93 3.66
CA ASP A 17 -2.83 15.53 3.09
C ASP A 17 -2.04 14.52 2.25
N PHE A 18 -1.82 13.31 2.78
CA PHE A 18 -1.19 12.21 2.05
C PHE A 18 -1.90 11.91 0.72
N LEU A 19 -3.22 11.75 0.76
CA LEU A 19 -4.04 11.46 -0.42
C LEU A 19 -4.03 12.62 -1.41
N HIS A 20 -3.99 13.86 -0.93
CA HIS A 20 -3.86 15.03 -1.80
C HIS A 20 -2.56 14.98 -2.60
N GLY A 21 -1.45 14.62 -1.96
CA GLY A 21 -0.14 14.47 -2.60
C GLY A 21 -0.05 13.36 -3.65
N LEU A 22 -0.98 12.39 -3.64
CA LEU A 22 -1.00 11.27 -4.60
C LEU A 22 -1.98 11.45 -5.77
N LYS A 23 -2.89 12.43 -5.71
CA LYS A 23 -3.91 12.64 -6.76
C LYS A 23 -3.28 13.03 -8.12
N PRO A 24 -3.96 12.72 -9.25
CA PRO A 24 -5.24 12.02 -9.35
C PRO A 24 -5.07 10.49 -9.26
N LEU A 25 -5.94 9.77 -8.53
CA LEU A 25 -5.97 8.30 -8.49
C LEU A 25 -7.17 7.79 -9.30
N MET A 26 -6.97 6.78 -10.16
CA MET A 26 -8.06 6.20 -10.97
C MET A 26 -8.92 5.20 -10.19
N SER A 27 -8.29 4.51 -9.23
CA SER A 27 -8.93 3.44 -8.47
C SER A 27 -9.75 3.93 -7.30
N LYS A 28 -10.75 3.13 -6.90
CA LYS A 28 -11.51 3.35 -5.67
C LYS A 28 -10.55 3.26 -4.48
N VAL A 29 -10.44 4.34 -3.72
CA VAL A 29 -9.68 4.39 -2.47
C VAL A 29 -10.61 4.12 -1.30
N LEU A 30 -10.21 3.21 -0.41
CA LEU A 30 -10.88 2.96 0.87
C LEU A 30 -9.94 3.33 2.01
N VAL A 31 -10.42 4.17 2.92
CA VAL A 31 -9.78 4.48 4.20
C VAL A 31 -10.74 3.98 5.29
N PRO A 32 -10.35 3.00 6.12
CA PRO A 32 -11.22 2.49 7.17
C PRO A 32 -11.40 3.53 8.28
N PRO A 33 -12.61 3.66 8.86
CA PRO A 33 -12.83 4.55 10.01
C PRO A 33 -12.05 4.04 11.22
N ARG A 34 -11.29 4.93 11.86
CA ARG A 34 -10.30 4.56 12.87
C ARG A 34 -10.93 4.06 14.15
N GLU A 35 -12.13 4.54 14.46
CA GLU A 35 -12.93 4.13 15.63
C GLU A 35 -13.37 2.67 15.54
N GLN A 36 -13.45 2.11 14.33
CA GLN A 36 -13.94 0.75 14.07
C GLN A 36 -12.81 -0.18 13.59
N CYS A 37 -11.67 0.37 13.17
CA CYS A 37 -10.54 -0.37 12.65
C CYS A 37 -9.22 0.11 13.28
N PRO A 38 -8.80 -0.49 14.42
CA PRO A 38 -7.50 -0.21 15.01
C PRO A 38 -6.36 -0.47 14.01
N ALA A 39 -5.38 0.43 13.96
CA ALA A 39 -4.31 0.42 12.96
C ALA A 39 -3.52 -0.91 12.91
N TYR A 40 -3.38 -1.63 14.03
CA TYR A 40 -2.65 -2.89 14.12
C TYR A 40 -3.52 -4.15 14.03
N SER A 41 -4.81 -4.02 13.69
CA SER A 41 -5.74 -5.14 13.65
C SER A 41 -6.16 -5.55 12.23
N PRO A 42 -5.49 -6.56 11.62
CA PRO A 42 -5.90 -7.14 10.34
C PRO A 42 -7.36 -7.61 10.30
N ARG A 43 -7.86 -8.16 11.41
CA ARG A 43 -9.23 -8.72 11.49
C ARG A 43 -10.30 -7.66 11.22
N HIS A 44 -10.22 -6.53 11.93
CA HIS A 44 -11.14 -5.41 11.73
C HIS A 44 -11.04 -4.84 10.30
N LEU A 45 -9.84 -4.71 9.75
CA LEU A 45 -9.67 -4.24 8.37
C LEU A 45 -10.29 -5.22 7.35
N LEU A 46 -10.10 -6.52 7.55
CA LEU A 46 -10.69 -7.55 6.69
C LEU A 46 -12.22 -7.53 6.76
N THR A 47 -12.80 -7.42 7.96
CA THR A 47 -14.26 -7.28 8.15
C THR A 47 -14.79 -6.05 7.40
N PHE A 48 -14.15 -4.90 7.58
CA PHE A 48 -14.50 -3.68 6.84
C PHE A 48 -14.45 -3.90 5.32
N LEU A 49 -13.40 -4.54 4.80
CA LEU A 49 -13.29 -4.80 3.36
C LEU A 49 -14.37 -5.73 2.83
N HIS A 50 -14.70 -6.79 3.57
CA HIS A 50 -15.81 -7.68 3.22
C HIS A 50 -17.13 -6.91 3.15
N GLU A 51 -17.45 -6.09 4.15
CA GLU A 51 -18.66 -5.27 4.14
C GLU A 51 -18.71 -4.35 2.92
N GLN A 52 -17.63 -3.62 2.65
CA GLN A 52 -17.54 -2.71 1.50
C GLN A 52 -17.66 -3.44 0.15
N CYS A 53 -17.17 -4.68 0.06
CA CYS A 53 -17.27 -5.49 -1.16
C CYS A 53 -18.66 -6.13 -1.31
N HIS A 54 -19.29 -6.59 -0.22
CA HIS A 54 -20.64 -7.16 -0.23
C HIS A 54 -21.70 -6.11 -0.60
N PHE A 55 -21.61 -4.88 -0.08
CA PHE A 55 -22.53 -3.79 -0.44
C PHE A 55 -22.45 -3.38 -1.91
N ALA A 56 -21.29 -3.49 -2.55
CA ALA A 56 -21.11 -3.16 -3.96
C ALA A 56 -21.87 -4.12 -4.91
N HIS A 57 -22.10 -5.37 -4.48
CA HIS A 57 -22.76 -6.39 -5.29
C HIS A 57 -24.28 -6.43 -5.06
N SER A 58 -24.75 -6.10 -3.85
CA SER A 58 -26.18 -6.03 -3.53
C SER A 58 -26.96 -4.99 -4.36
N LYS A 59 -26.34 -3.90 -4.82
CA LYS A 59 -27.02 -2.85 -5.61
C LYS A 59 -27.06 -3.11 -7.12
N ARG A 60 -26.29 -4.08 -7.66
CA ARG A 60 -26.27 -4.37 -9.11
C ARG A 60 -27.07 -5.60 -9.52
N ASP A 61 -27.43 -6.48 -8.58
CA ASP A 61 -27.98 -7.81 -8.92
C ASP A 61 -29.48 -7.96 -8.63
N SER A 62 -30.30 -6.94 -8.91
CA SER A 62 -31.77 -7.10 -8.86
C SER A 62 -32.38 -7.71 -10.13
N TYR A 63 -31.57 -8.12 -11.12
CA TYR A 63 -32.10 -8.64 -12.39
C TYR A 63 -31.21 -9.70 -13.06
N SER A 64 -30.75 -10.72 -12.33
CA SER A 64 -30.13 -11.89 -12.98
C SER A 64 -30.13 -13.11 -12.05
N LYS A 65 -31.17 -13.94 -12.19
CA LYS A 65 -31.22 -15.30 -11.64
C LYS A 65 -30.53 -16.21 -12.66
N ARG A 66 -29.59 -17.04 -12.20
CA ARG A 66 -28.89 -18.15 -12.90
C ARG A 66 -27.63 -17.76 -13.69
N ASN A 67 -26.52 -17.67 -12.97
CA ASN A 67 -25.36 -18.53 -13.24
C ASN A 67 -24.39 -18.41 -12.06
N SER A 68 -23.73 -19.51 -11.72
CA SER A 68 -22.66 -19.60 -10.74
C SER A 68 -21.43 -18.80 -11.16
N GLN A 69 -21.54 -17.47 -11.22
CA GLN A 69 -20.38 -16.60 -11.25
C GLN A 69 -19.73 -16.70 -9.88
N ARG A 70 -18.57 -17.37 -9.83
CA ARG A 70 -17.63 -17.23 -8.72
C ARG A 70 -17.50 -15.74 -8.43
N PHE A 71 -17.96 -15.32 -7.24
CA PHE A 71 -17.78 -13.96 -6.74
C PHE A 71 -16.28 -13.66 -6.74
N SER A 72 -15.81 -12.93 -7.76
CA SER A 72 -14.40 -12.58 -7.87
C SER A 72 -14.17 -11.38 -6.96
N GLN A 73 -13.50 -11.63 -5.83
CA GLN A 73 -13.02 -10.59 -4.94
C GLN A 73 -12.22 -9.55 -5.74
N PRO A 74 -12.42 -8.23 -5.53
CA PRO A 74 -11.66 -7.24 -6.26
C PRO A 74 -10.16 -7.38 -5.95
N PRO A 75 -9.27 -7.18 -6.94
CA PRO A 75 -7.85 -7.06 -6.66
C PRO A 75 -7.58 -5.90 -5.69
N LEU A 76 -6.66 -6.11 -4.75
CA LEU A 76 -6.28 -5.12 -3.74
C LEU A 76 -4.85 -4.62 -3.96
N LEU A 77 -4.65 -3.32 -3.75
CA LEU A 77 -3.34 -2.74 -3.45
C LEU A 77 -3.45 -2.09 -2.07
N LEU A 78 -2.55 -2.47 -1.16
CA LEU A 78 -2.58 -1.99 0.22
C LEU A 78 -1.44 -1.00 0.46
N ILE A 79 -1.75 0.12 1.10
CA ILE A 79 -0.76 1.09 1.56
C ILE A 79 -0.90 1.19 3.08
N GLY A 80 0.08 0.68 3.82
CA GLY A 80 0.11 0.76 5.27
C GLY A 80 1.12 1.78 5.75
N PHE A 81 0.81 2.51 6.83
CA PHE A 81 1.77 3.37 7.51
C PHE A 81 1.93 3.02 8.98
N SER A 82 3.19 2.93 9.44
CA SER A 82 3.52 2.65 10.84
C SER A 82 2.79 1.39 11.32
N ALA A 83 2.02 1.46 12.41
CA ALA A 83 1.19 0.35 12.90
C ALA A 83 0.18 -0.16 11.86
N GLY A 84 -0.28 0.68 10.93
CA GLY A 84 -1.13 0.32 9.80
C GLY A 84 -0.51 -0.75 8.90
N VAL A 85 0.83 -0.83 8.83
CA VAL A 85 1.53 -1.88 8.09
C VAL A 85 1.20 -3.27 8.64
N VAL A 86 0.99 -3.42 9.95
CA VAL A 86 0.60 -4.69 10.58
C VAL A 86 -0.76 -5.16 10.06
N SER A 87 -1.75 -4.26 10.00
CA SER A 87 -3.05 -4.59 9.41
C SER A 87 -2.93 -4.92 7.93
N SER A 88 -2.20 -4.11 7.17
CA SER A 88 -2.05 -4.29 5.73
C SER A 88 -1.39 -5.63 5.37
N ILE A 89 -0.30 -6.04 6.03
CA ILE A 89 0.32 -7.34 5.74
C ILE A 89 -0.58 -8.51 6.16
N GLY A 90 -1.28 -8.40 7.28
CA GLY A 90 -2.20 -9.42 7.73
C GLY A 90 -3.38 -9.61 6.76
N VAL A 91 -3.96 -8.50 6.28
CA VAL A 91 -5.02 -8.53 5.26
C VAL A 91 -4.50 -9.06 3.94
N ALA A 92 -3.34 -8.59 3.48
CA ALA A 92 -2.75 -9.06 2.22
C ALA A 92 -2.57 -10.58 2.22
N ARG A 93 -1.99 -11.14 3.28
CA ARG A 93 -1.82 -12.59 3.42
C ARG A 93 -3.14 -13.33 3.45
N GLN A 94 -4.10 -12.87 4.25
CA GLN A 94 -5.38 -13.54 4.38
C GLN A 94 -6.21 -13.47 3.10
N TRP A 95 -6.20 -12.32 2.41
CA TRP A 95 -6.88 -12.13 1.13
C TRP A 95 -6.29 -13.05 0.06
N HIS A 96 -4.95 -13.11 -0.02
CA HIS A 96 -4.25 -14.01 -0.93
C HIS A 96 -4.53 -15.49 -0.64
N ALA A 97 -4.50 -15.89 0.64
CA ALA A 97 -4.82 -17.26 1.05
C ALA A 97 -6.27 -17.67 0.74
N GLN A 98 -7.19 -16.71 0.63
CA GLN A 98 -8.58 -16.94 0.20
C GLN A 98 -8.74 -17.00 -1.34
N GLY A 99 -7.64 -16.92 -2.09
CA GLY A 99 -7.64 -16.89 -3.56
C GLY A 99 -7.89 -15.50 -4.15
N GLY A 100 -7.92 -14.46 -3.32
CA GLY A 100 -7.99 -13.07 -3.75
C GLY A 100 -6.67 -12.59 -4.36
N ILE A 101 -6.75 -11.58 -5.22
CA ILE A 101 -5.56 -11.00 -5.86
C ILE A 101 -5.05 -9.83 -5.00
N VAL A 102 -3.79 -9.91 -4.57
CA VAL A 102 -3.04 -8.79 -4.00
C VAL A 102 -2.03 -8.33 -5.04
N LYS A 103 -2.24 -7.14 -5.60
CA LYS A 103 -1.33 -6.58 -6.61
C LYS A 103 -0.03 -6.10 -5.97
N ALA A 104 -0.11 -5.45 -4.81
CA ALA A 104 1.05 -5.06 -4.02
C ALA A 104 0.66 -4.67 -2.59
N LEU A 105 1.66 -4.73 -1.70
CA LEU A 105 1.68 -4.03 -0.42
C LEU A 105 2.78 -2.96 -0.46
N ILE A 106 2.42 -1.71 -0.17
CA ILE A 106 3.35 -0.62 0.05
C ILE A 106 3.38 -0.34 1.56
N ALA A 107 4.48 -0.69 2.20
CA ALA A 107 4.68 -0.53 3.64
C ALA A 107 5.54 0.71 3.91
N ILE A 108 4.91 1.76 4.41
CA ILE A 108 5.54 3.02 4.77
C ILE A 108 5.83 2.99 6.26
N ASP A 109 7.11 3.05 6.60
CA ASP A 109 7.60 3.23 7.96
C ASP A 109 7.12 2.18 8.99
N GLY A 110 6.91 0.95 8.51
CA GLY A 110 6.56 -0.21 9.33
C GLY A 110 7.77 -0.86 9.99
N TRP A 111 8.53 -0.10 10.78
CA TRP A 111 9.71 -0.60 11.48
C TRP A 111 9.39 -1.81 12.35
N GLY A 112 10.24 -2.84 12.31
CA GLY A 112 10.05 -4.08 13.08
C GLY A 112 8.94 -5.02 12.57
N VAL A 113 8.23 -4.66 11.50
CA VAL A 113 7.17 -5.52 10.94
C VAL A 113 7.74 -6.49 9.90
N PRO A 114 7.59 -7.83 10.09
CA PRO A 114 7.98 -8.82 9.09
C PRO A 114 7.08 -8.78 7.86
N LEU A 115 7.69 -8.58 6.69
CA LEU A 115 7.01 -8.42 5.40
C LEU A 115 7.39 -9.54 4.43
N TYR A 116 6.75 -10.69 4.62
CA TYR A 116 6.87 -11.85 3.73
C TYR A 116 5.51 -12.19 3.11
N GLY A 117 5.48 -12.53 1.84
CA GLY A 117 4.28 -12.97 1.12
C GLY A 117 4.59 -13.27 -0.34
N ASP A 118 3.70 -14.01 -0.99
CA ASP A 118 3.84 -14.41 -2.40
C ASP A 118 3.23 -13.36 -3.35
N PHE A 119 3.41 -12.09 -3.01
CA PHE A 119 2.94 -10.93 -3.76
C PHE A 119 3.95 -9.78 -3.59
N PRO A 120 3.95 -8.77 -4.48
CA PRO A 120 4.89 -7.67 -4.39
C PRO A 120 4.77 -6.89 -3.08
N ILE A 121 5.92 -6.64 -2.43
CA ILE A 121 6.01 -5.82 -1.22
C ILE A 121 7.12 -4.77 -1.37
N HIS A 122 6.72 -3.50 -1.29
CA HIS A 122 7.59 -2.33 -1.33
C HIS A 122 7.74 -1.73 0.06
N ARG A 123 8.95 -1.30 0.42
CA ARG A 123 9.22 -0.59 1.67
C ARG A 123 9.54 0.87 1.41
N MET A 124 9.04 1.73 2.27
CA MET A 124 9.44 3.14 2.35
C MET A 124 9.80 3.46 3.79
N SER A 125 10.83 4.26 4.02
CA SER A 125 11.29 4.63 5.37
C SER A 125 11.59 6.12 5.48
N HIS A 126 11.37 6.71 6.65
CA HIS A 126 11.65 8.13 6.87
C HIS A 126 13.14 8.46 7.00
N ASP A 127 14.00 7.44 7.06
CA ASP A 127 15.45 7.58 7.19
C ASP A 127 16.18 6.31 6.70
N PRO A 128 17.51 6.38 6.46
CA PRO A 128 18.30 5.22 6.03
C PRO A 128 18.46 4.12 7.08
N TRP A 129 18.56 4.45 8.37
CA TRP A 129 18.71 3.49 9.45
C TRP A 129 17.49 2.57 9.58
N THR A 130 16.29 3.14 9.61
CA THR A 130 15.02 2.42 9.60
C THR A 130 14.92 1.56 8.34
N HIS A 131 15.37 2.07 7.19
CA HIS A 131 15.38 1.32 5.94
C HIS A 131 16.24 0.06 6.01
N TYR A 132 17.53 0.19 6.36
CA TYR A 132 18.47 -0.92 6.39
C TYR A 132 18.14 -1.94 7.48
N SER A 133 17.76 -1.48 8.67
CA SER A 133 17.37 -2.39 9.77
C SER A 133 16.09 -3.16 9.46
N SER A 134 15.16 -2.56 8.72
CA SER A 134 13.91 -3.22 8.32
C SER A 134 14.06 -4.17 7.13
N HIS A 135 15.08 -3.99 6.29
CA HIS A 135 15.28 -4.82 5.09
C HIS A 135 15.53 -6.30 5.44
N LEU A 136 16.13 -6.56 6.61
CA LEU A 136 16.29 -7.92 7.14
C LEU A 136 14.96 -8.64 7.41
N LEU A 137 13.88 -7.86 7.57
CA LEU A 137 12.53 -8.35 7.85
C LEU A 137 11.69 -8.48 6.56
N GLY A 138 12.34 -8.67 5.41
CA GLY A 138 11.67 -8.85 4.11
C GLY A 138 11.41 -7.53 3.37
N GLY A 139 10.57 -7.57 2.34
CA GLY A 139 10.46 -6.50 1.34
C GLY A 139 11.45 -6.72 0.21
N THR A 140 10.96 -7.28 -0.89
CA THR A 140 11.79 -7.85 -1.98
C THR A 140 11.81 -7.00 -3.23
N HIS A 141 11.06 -5.90 -3.26
CA HIS A 141 10.90 -5.04 -4.44
C HIS A 141 11.53 -3.67 -4.24
N GLU A 142 11.41 -2.82 -5.26
CA GLU A 142 11.85 -1.43 -5.24
C GLU A 142 11.39 -0.73 -3.96
N SER A 143 12.28 0.07 -3.38
CA SER A 143 12.06 0.68 -2.07
C SER A 143 12.58 2.11 -2.02
N PHE A 144 12.18 2.86 -1.00
CA PHE A 144 12.58 4.25 -0.81
C PHE A 144 13.04 4.50 0.62
N TYR A 145 13.97 5.43 0.81
CA TYR A 145 14.23 6.02 2.11
C TYR A 145 14.48 7.52 1.98
N ALA A 146 14.02 8.30 2.96
CA ALA A 146 14.25 9.74 2.96
C ALA A 146 15.71 10.08 3.26
N GLU A 147 16.27 11.01 2.49
CA GLU A 147 17.62 11.54 2.65
C GLU A 147 17.60 13.01 2.20
N PRO A 148 17.72 13.99 3.12
CA PRO A 148 17.95 13.82 4.56
C PRO A 148 16.78 13.14 5.28
N SER A 149 17.07 12.55 6.44
CA SER A 149 16.06 11.94 7.30
C SER A 149 15.00 12.96 7.73
N VAL A 150 13.74 12.53 7.79
CA VAL A 150 12.60 13.36 8.22
C VAL A 150 11.94 12.77 9.46
N GLY A 151 11.01 13.48 10.11
CA GLY A 151 10.25 12.87 11.20
C GLY A 151 9.36 11.72 10.70
N HIS A 152 9.14 10.70 11.53
CA HIS A 152 8.26 9.55 11.27
C HIS A 152 6.93 9.92 10.59
N LEU A 153 6.26 10.98 11.07
CA LEU A 153 4.99 11.44 10.49
C LEU A 153 5.14 12.24 9.20
N GLU A 154 6.32 12.80 8.92
CA GLU A 154 6.53 13.75 7.82
C GLU A 154 6.43 13.06 6.45
N ILE A 155 6.99 11.85 6.31
CA ILE A 155 6.88 11.07 5.07
C ILE A 155 5.42 10.75 4.70
N TRP A 156 4.55 10.61 5.70
CA TRP A 156 3.12 10.41 5.51
C TRP A 156 2.38 11.73 5.28
N ARG A 157 2.66 12.76 6.07
CA ARG A 157 2.00 14.07 5.99
C ARG A 157 2.31 14.80 4.69
N SER A 158 3.59 14.80 4.28
CA SER A 158 4.10 15.61 3.19
C SER A 158 4.94 14.77 2.21
N PRO A 159 4.40 13.69 1.61
CA PRO A 159 5.15 12.85 0.68
C PRO A 159 5.69 13.64 -0.53
N GLN A 160 5.02 14.72 -0.92
CA GLN A 160 5.38 15.60 -2.03
C GLN A 160 6.67 16.40 -1.80
N THR A 161 7.03 16.67 -0.55
CA THR A 161 8.23 17.44 -0.17
C THR A 161 9.28 16.59 0.52
N THR A 162 8.94 15.37 0.92
CA THR A 162 9.90 14.41 1.48
C THR A 162 10.79 13.86 0.37
N VAL A 163 12.02 14.37 0.28
CA VAL A 163 13.03 13.92 -0.69
C VAL A 163 13.79 12.69 -0.18
N GLY A 164 14.29 11.87 -1.09
CA GLY A 164 15.09 10.71 -0.73
C GLY A 164 15.56 9.92 -1.94
N ILE A 165 15.94 8.67 -1.69
CA ILE A 165 16.55 7.79 -2.67
C ILE A 165 15.61 6.62 -2.95
N SER A 166 15.23 6.47 -4.22
CA SER A 166 14.65 5.23 -4.73
C SER A 166 15.76 4.21 -4.92
N THR A 167 15.49 2.97 -4.53
CA THR A 167 16.41 1.84 -4.58
C THR A 167 15.77 0.70 -5.38
N PRO A 168 16.52 0.05 -6.28
CA PRO A 168 16.00 -1.09 -7.03
C PRO A 168 15.67 -2.27 -6.12
N ALA A 169 14.86 -3.18 -6.62
CA ALA A 169 14.61 -4.47 -5.97
C ALA A 169 15.94 -5.19 -5.66
N SER A 170 16.07 -5.71 -4.44
CA SER A 170 17.21 -6.54 -4.07
C SER A 170 17.23 -7.79 -4.96
N THR A 171 18.24 -7.87 -5.83
CA THR A 171 18.41 -8.87 -6.89
C THR A 171 18.60 -10.31 -6.40
N VAL A 172 18.54 -10.55 -5.09
CA VAL A 172 18.82 -11.88 -4.51
C VAL A 172 17.77 -12.93 -4.93
N LEU A 173 16.56 -12.52 -5.33
CA LEU A 173 15.49 -13.47 -5.73
C LEU A 173 14.76 -13.17 -7.05
N SER A 174 15.00 -12.05 -7.72
CA SER A 174 14.30 -11.73 -8.98
C SER A 174 15.19 -12.01 -10.20
N LYS A 175 14.84 -13.04 -10.97
CA LYS A 175 15.48 -13.36 -12.26
C LYS A 175 15.05 -12.44 -13.42
N SER A 176 14.21 -11.44 -13.16
CA SER A 176 13.63 -10.60 -14.22
C SER A 176 13.21 -9.23 -13.70
N CYS A 177 14.16 -8.36 -13.37
CA CYS A 177 13.90 -6.92 -13.30
C CYS A 177 15.11 -6.18 -13.87
N LEU A 178 14.88 -5.33 -14.87
CA LEU A 178 15.84 -4.32 -15.32
C LEU A 178 16.18 -3.44 -14.11
N SER A 179 17.29 -3.72 -13.44
CA SER A 179 17.73 -2.99 -12.25
C SER A 179 18.01 -1.54 -12.65
N THR A 180 17.11 -0.62 -12.28
CA THR A 180 17.36 0.81 -12.34
C THR A 180 18.35 1.20 -11.26
N ARG A 181 19.31 2.07 -11.58
CA ARG A 181 20.25 2.57 -10.56
C ARG A 181 19.47 3.39 -9.52
N PRO A 182 19.93 3.44 -8.26
CA PRO A 182 19.35 4.36 -7.28
C PRO A 182 19.29 5.78 -7.83
N TYR A 183 18.19 6.49 -7.57
CA TYR A 183 18.00 7.87 -8.03
C TYR A 183 17.26 8.70 -6.98
N ALA A 184 17.54 10.00 -6.97
CA ALA A 184 16.89 10.95 -6.08
C ALA A 184 15.47 11.25 -6.58
N THR A 185 14.49 11.24 -5.66
CA THR A 185 13.09 11.51 -5.95
C THR A 185 12.36 11.94 -4.68
N THR A 186 11.09 12.34 -4.79
CA THR A 186 10.23 12.53 -3.61
C THR A 186 9.47 11.25 -3.28
N ALA A 187 9.04 11.09 -2.03
CA ALA A 187 8.22 9.97 -1.60
C ALA A 187 6.91 9.89 -2.42
N ALA A 188 6.30 11.02 -2.75
CA ALA A 188 5.10 11.06 -3.61
C ALA A 188 5.42 10.60 -5.04
N GLN A 189 6.52 11.06 -5.65
CA GLN A 189 6.90 10.63 -6.99
C GLN A 189 7.20 9.13 -7.04
N PHE A 190 7.90 8.59 -6.03
CA PHE A 190 8.12 7.16 -5.90
C PHE A 190 6.81 6.37 -5.76
N LEU A 191 5.90 6.82 -4.89
CA LEU A 191 4.57 6.21 -4.74
C LEU A 191 3.78 6.24 -6.05
N ARG A 192 3.83 7.36 -6.77
CA ARG A 192 3.18 7.48 -8.08
C ARG A 192 3.80 6.52 -9.09
N HIS A 193 5.12 6.39 -9.11
CA HIS A 193 5.78 5.40 -9.97
C HIS A 193 5.26 3.98 -9.70
N LEU A 194 5.19 3.56 -8.42
CA LEU A 194 4.62 2.25 -8.06
C LEU A 194 3.16 2.13 -8.50
N LEU A 195 2.35 3.15 -8.24
CA LEU A 195 0.94 3.14 -8.62
C LEU A 195 0.76 3.07 -10.14
N GLN A 196 1.60 3.73 -10.94
CA GLN A 196 1.65 3.59 -12.41
C GLN A 196 2.03 2.18 -12.84
N GLN A 197 3.08 1.59 -12.24
CA GLN A 197 3.50 0.21 -12.53
C GLN A 197 2.35 -0.79 -12.31
N TYR A 198 1.49 -0.53 -11.33
CA TYR A 198 0.30 -1.34 -11.06
C TYR A 198 -0.93 -0.92 -11.85
N GLY A 199 -0.91 0.16 -12.64
CA GLY A 199 -2.03 0.62 -13.47
C GLY A 199 -3.09 1.41 -12.70
N GLU A 200 -2.69 2.15 -11.67
CA GLU A 200 -3.58 2.90 -10.76
C GLU A 200 -3.57 4.42 -10.97
N LEU A 201 -2.72 4.89 -11.88
CA LEU A 201 -2.60 6.28 -12.29
C LEU A 201 -2.80 6.39 -13.80
N ASP A 202 -3.38 7.52 -14.21
CA ASP A 202 -3.56 7.84 -15.62
C ASP A 202 -2.27 8.49 -16.14
N ASP A 203 -1.70 7.93 -17.21
CA ASP A 203 -0.49 8.46 -17.86
C ASP A 203 -0.72 9.82 -18.55
N SER A 204 -1.96 10.32 -18.53
CA SER A 204 -2.36 11.60 -19.14
C SER A 204 -2.33 12.82 -18.20
N ALA A 205 -1.91 12.66 -16.94
CA ALA A 205 -1.74 13.81 -16.03
C ALA A 205 -0.39 14.53 -16.28
N PRO A 206 -0.40 15.85 -16.58
CA PRO A 206 0.81 16.62 -16.89
C PRO A 206 1.76 16.79 -15.70
#